data_AF-A0A2G9YFI7-F1
#
_entry.id   AF-A0A2G9YFI7-F1
#
_cell.length_a   1.000
_cell.length_b   1.000
_cell.length_c   1.000
_cell.angle_alpha   90.00
_cell.angle_beta   90.00
_cell.angle_gamma   90.00
#
_symmetry.space_group_name_H-M   'P 1'
#
loop_
_entity.id
_entity.type
_entity.pdbx_description
1 polymer ?
#
loop_
_entity_poly.entity_id
_entity_poly.type
_entity_poly.pdbx_seq_one_letter_code
_entity_poly.pdbx_strand_id
1 'polypeptide(L)' 'MYYQSDMKYTHFTVEEREKIQEMLWQKASTRAIASALNRSPSSISREINRNLDTIGRRHSSP' A
#
# COMPACT_ATOMS: atom_id res chain seq x y z
N MET A 1 5.41 -21.29 25.85
CA MET A 1 5.38 -19.83 25.77
C MET A 1 5.60 -19.46 24.31
N TYR A 2 4.54 -19.23 23.54
CA TYR A 2 4.65 -18.86 22.13
C TYR A 2 4.19 -17.42 21.99
N TYR A 3 5.07 -16.58 21.45
CA TYR A 3 4.76 -15.19 21.10
C TYR A 3 3.66 -15.21 20.04
N GLN A 4 2.42 -14.94 20.46
CA GLN A 4 1.39 -14.48 19.55
C GLN A 4 1.81 -13.07 19.13
N SER A 5 2.62 -12.97 18.08
CA SER A 5 2.87 -11.69 17.42
C SER A 5 1.56 -11.29 16.74
N ASP A 6 0.77 -10.47 17.43
CA ASP A 6 -0.39 -9.75 16.91
C ASP A 6 0.04 -8.85 15.76
N MET A 7 0.23 -9.42 14.57
CA MET A 7 0.17 -8.69 13.32
C MET A 7 -1.28 -8.25 13.14
N LYS A 8 -1.69 -7.17 13.82
CA LYS A 8 -2.91 -6.44 13.49
C LYS A 8 -2.74 -5.96 12.07
N TYR A 9 -3.33 -6.68 11.12
CA TYR A 9 -3.49 -6.25 9.74
C TYR A 9 -4.31 -4.95 9.77
N THR A 10 -3.60 -3.84 9.82
CA THR A 10 -4.21 -2.51 9.75
C THR A 10 -4.47 -2.25 8.28
N HIS A 11 -5.71 -2.45 7.88
CA HIS A 11 -6.18 -2.05 6.56
C HIS A 11 -5.98 -0.55 6.37
N PHE A 12 -5.69 -0.15 5.14
CA PHE A 12 -5.71 1.26 4.78
C PHE A 12 -7.15 1.77 4.83
N THR A 13 -7.34 2.93 5.45
CA THR A 13 -8.64 3.61 5.41
C THR A 13 -8.89 4.19 4.01
N VAL A 14 -10.11 4.64 3.75
CA VAL A 14 -10.45 5.29 2.47
C VAL A 14 -9.61 6.55 2.29
N GLU A 15 -9.45 7.35 3.35
CA GLU A 15 -8.68 8.60 3.32
C GLU A 15 -7.20 8.34 3.04
N GLU A 16 -6.62 7.29 3.63
CA GLU A 16 -5.24 6.91 3.33
C GLU A 16 -5.08 6.48 1.86
N ARG A 17 -6.07 5.76 1.30
CA ARG A 17 -6.06 5.34 -0.11
C ARG A 17 -6.20 6.51 -1.07
N GLU A 18 -7.10 7.44 -0.79
CA GLU A 18 -7.26 8.68 -1.55
C GLU A 18 -5.96 9.49 -1.52
N LYS A 19 -5.30 9.57 -0.36
CA LYS A 19 -4.03 10.27 -0.24
C LYS A 19 -2.90 9.58 -1.03
N ILE A 20 -2.84 8.25 -1.02
CA ILE A 20 -1.92 7.49 -1.87
C ILE A 20 -2.16 7.85 -3.33
N GLN A 21 -3.42 7.86 -3.78
CA GLN A 21 -3.79 8.16 -5.16
C GLN A 21 -3.41 9.60 -5.57
N GLU A 22 -3.71 10.58 -4.73
CA GLU A 22 -3.35 11.99 -4.95
C GLU A 22 -1.82 12.15 -5.11
N MET A 23 -1.04 11.55 -4.21
CA MET A 23 0.42 11.66 -4.23
C MET A 23 1.03 10.89 -5.42
N LEU A 24 0.43 9.79 -5.85
CA LEU A 24 0.83 9.10 -7.08
C LEU A 24 0.61 9.96 -8.33
N TRP A 25 -0.50 10.70 -8.40
CA TRP A 25 -0.73 11.66 -9.49
C TRP A 25 0.32 12.79 -9.51
N GLN A 26 0.80 13.19 -8.34
CA GLN A 26 1.93 14.13 -8.18
C GLN A 26 3.30 13.49 -8.47
N LYS A 27 3.36 12.21 -8.87
CA LYS A 27 4.58 11.42 -9.10
C LYS A 27 5.49 11.31 -7.87
N ALA A 28 4.91 11.38 -6.66
CA ALA A 28 5.67 11.17 -5.44
C ALA A 28 6.21 9.74 -5.35
N SER A 29 7.40 9.59 -4.76
CA SER A 29 7.97 8.26 -4.54
C SER A 29 7.23 7.50 -3.45
N THR A 30 7.25 6.16 -3.50
CA THR A 30 6.66 5.29 -2.46
C THR A 30 7.18 5.62 -1.06
N ARG A 31 8.45 6.03 -0.94
CA ARG A 31 9.05 6.44 0.34
C ARG A 31 8.46 7.75 0.87
N ALA A 32 8.21 8.72 -0.01
CA ALA A 32 7.56 9.98 0.37
C ALA A 32 6.12 9.73 0.83
N ILE A 33 5.37 8.89 0.12
CA ILE A 33 4.00 8.50 0.49
C ILE A 33 3.98 7.78 1.84
N ALA A 34 4.90 6.84 2.04
CA ALA A 34 5.06 6.10 3.30
C ALA A 34 5.33 7.04 4.48
N SER A 35 6.21 8.03 4.29
CA SER A 35 6.50 9.04 5.31
C SER A 35 5.28 9.92 5.60
N ALA A 36 4.51 10.31 4.58
CA ALA A 36 3.33 11.16 4.74
C ALA A 36 2.20 10.46 5.51
N LEU A 37 2.05 9.15 5.33
CA LEU A 37 1.01 8.35 5.98
C LEU A 37 1.47 7.63 7.25
N ASN A 38 2.74 7.80 7.64
CA ASN A 38 3.36 7.07 8.74
C ASN A 38 3.17 5.53 8.60
N ARG A 39 3.30 5.02 7.38
CA ARG A 39 3.18 3.59 7.05
C ARG A 39 4.50 3.04 6.55
N SER A 40 4.65 1.72 6.59
CA SER A 40 5.85 1.09 6.00
C SER A 40 5.84 1.23 4.47
N PRO A 41 6.99 1.51 3.82
CA PRO A 41 7.08 1.53 2.36
C PRO A 41 6.60 0.23 1.70
N SER A 42 6.81 -0.90 2.38
CA SER A 42 6.36 -2.21 1.91
C SER A 42 4.83 -2.35 1.92
N SER A 43 4.15 -1.75 2.90
CA SER A 43 2.69 -1.75 2.96
C SER A 43 2.09 -0.87 1.87
N ILE A 44 2.68 0.30 1.63
CA ILE A 44 2.27 1.19 0.53
C ILE A 44 2.47 0.50 -0.81
N SER A 45 3.64 -0.10 -1.06
CA SER A 45 3.90 -0.83 -2.30
C SER A 45 2.90 -1.97 -2.53
N ARG A 46 2.58 -2.74 -1.49
CA ARG A 46 1.54 -3.80 -1.57
C ARG A 46 0.16 -3.22 -1.91
N GLU A 47 -0.21 -2.09 -1.33
CA GLU A 47 -1.50 -1.43 -1.64
C GLU A 47 -1.56 -0.92 -3.08
N ILE A 48 -0.49 -0.29 -3.55
CA ILE A 48 -0.38 0.17 -4.94
C ILE A 48 -0.51 -1.01 -5.90
N ASN A 49 0.23 -2.10 -5.65
CA ASN A 49 0.19 -3.29 -6.49
C ASN A 49 -1.18 -3.96 -6.49
N ARG A 50 -1.84 -4.06 -5.32
CA ARG A 50 -3.23 -4.56 -5.23
C ARG A 50 -4.19 -3.77 -6.11
N ASN A 51 -4.09 -2.44 -6.10
CA ASN A 51 -4.92 -1.60 -6.95
C ASN A 51 -4.59 -1.79 -8.45
N LEU A 52 -3.33 -2.05 -8.81
CA LEU A 52 -2.95 -2.38 -10.19
C LEU A 52 -3.45 -3.75 -10.66
N ASP A 53 -3.46 -4.74 -9.77
CA ASP A 53 -3.99 -6.08 -10.04
C ASP A 53 -5.51 -6.02 -10.30
N THR A 54 -6.23 -5.19 -9.55
CA THR A 54 -7.68 -4.98 -9.69
C THR A 54 -8.03 -4.23 -11.00
N ILE A 55 -7.12 -3.41 -11.54
CA ILE A 55 -7.27 -2.68 -12.82
C ILE A 55 -6.86 -3.55 -14.04
N GLY A 56 -6.54 -4.83 -13.84
CA GLY A 56 -6.48 -5.82 -14.93
C GLY A 56 -5.14 -5.93 -15.65
N ARG A 57 -4.01 -5.66 -14.98
CA ARG A 57 -2.73 -6.16 -15.50
C ARG A 57 -2.57 -7.62 -15.12
N ARG A 58 -2.97 -8.46 -16.10
CA ARG A 58 -2.88 -9.92 -16.15
C ARG A 58 -1.79 -10.47 -15.24
N HIS A 59 -2.18 -11.43 -14.41
CA HIS A 59 -1.33 -12.58 -14.11
C HIS A 59 -0.61 -13.00 -15.40
N SER A 60 0.65 -12.59 -15.52
CA SER A 60 1.61 -13.25 -16.39
C SER A 60 2.35 -14.20 -15.46
N SER A 61 1.72 -15.32 -15.14
CA SER A 61 2.43 -16.49 -14.66
C SER A 61 2.65 -17.40 -15.89
N PRO A 62 3.87 -17.94 -16.11
CA PRO A 62 4.12 -18.98 -17.10
C PRO A 62 3.31 -20.25 -16.82
#